data_AF-A0A1N6FFI8-F1
#
_entry.id   AF-A0A1N6FFI8-F1
#
_cell.length_a   1.000
_cell.length_b   1.000
_cell.length_c   1.000
_cell.angle_alpha   90.00
_cell.angle_beta   90.00
_cell.angle_gamma   90.00
#
_symmetry.space_group_name_H-M   'P 1'
#
loop_
_entity.id
_entity.type
_entity.pdbx_description
1 polymer ?
#
loop_
_entity_poly.entity_id
_entity_poly.type
_entity_poly.pdbx_seq_one_letter_code
_entity_poly.pdbx_strand_id
1 'polypeptide(L)'
;MSKKRLGFARVEFIACKPEIDKLLAAGYTIIGAHEVLREKGKITMGYGRFTQLLRKGVKRSFPTPQKEKARDMESQPAQTKGSSIPTEERVLGVVEANSFKKKNSDEELI
;
A
#
# COMPACT_ATOMS: atom_id res chain seq x y z
N MET A 1 0.69 17.02 24.34
CA MET A 1 -0.06 16.26 23.33
C MET A 1 0.83 15.97 22.13
N SER A 2 1.19 14.71 21.93
CA SER A 2 2.08 14.28 20.84
C SER A 2 1.34 14.35 19.51
N LYS A 3 1.73 15.29 18.63
CA LYS A 3 1.27 15.32 17.24
C LYS A 3 1.79 14.05 16.55
N LYS A 4 1.03 12.95 16.59
CA LYS A 4 1.32 11.78 15.73
C LYS A 4 1.54 12.32 14.32
N ARG A 5 2.74 12.11 13.78
CA ARG A 5 3.19 12.80 12.57
C ARG A 5 2.15 12.58 11.48
N LEU A 6 1.60 13.67 10.95
CA LEU A 6 0.49 13.68 9.98
C LEU A 6 0.74 12.75 8.76
N GLY A 7 2.01 12.42 8.51
CA GLY A 7 2.45 11.45 7.51
C GLY A 7 1.95 10.02 7.73
N PHE A 8 1.87 9.52 8.97
CA PHE A 8 1.52 8.12 9.22
C PHE A 8 0.09 7.79 8.80
N ALA A 9 -0.89 8.60 9.21
CA ALA A 9 -2.29 8.41 8.80
C ALA A 9 -2.44 8.44 7.28
N ARG A 10 -1.62 9.23 6.58
CA ARG A 10 -1.67 9.30 5.13
C ARG A 10 -1.09 8.05 4.47
N VAL A 11 -0.01 7.50 5.02
CA VAL A 11 0.57 6.23 4.56
C VAL A 11 -0.41 5.08 4.78
N GLU A 12 -1.00 4.99 5.97
CA GLU A 12 -2.04 3.99 6.30
C GLU A 12 -3.20 4.05 5.31
N PHE A 13 -3.70 5.26 5.01
CA PHE A 13 -4.80 5.44 4.07
C PHE A 13 -4.43 4.97 2.65
N ILE A 14 -3.22 5.28 2.18
CA ILE A 14 -2.76 4.84 0.85
C ILE A 14 -2.67 3.31 0.80
N ALA A 15 -2.10 2.69 1.83
CA ALA A 15 -1.99 1.23 1.92
C ALA A 15 -3.36 0.55 1.93
N CYS A 16 -4.35 1.14 2.60
CA CYS A 16 -5.70 0.59 2.73
C CYS A 16 -6.67 1.05 1.63
N LYS A 17 -6.27 1.96 0.72
CA LYS A 17 -7.09 2.48 -0.37
C LYS A 17 -7.85 1.37 -1.15
N PRO A 18 -7.21 0.27 -1.60
CA PRO A 18 -7.93 -0.78 -2.32
C PRO A 18 -8.97 -1.51 -1.45
N GLU A 19 -8.71 -1.69 -0.15
CA GLU A 19 -9.68 -2.27 0.78
C GLU A 19 -10.86 -1.31 1.03
N ILE A 20 -10.58 0.00 1.17
CA ILE A 20 -11.59 1.05 1.29
C ILE A 20 -12.50 1.04 0.05
N ASP A 21 -11.92 1.04 -1.14
CA ASP A 21 -12.66 1.05 -2.40
C ASP A 21 -13.54 -0.22 -2.54
N LYS A 22 -13.05 -1.39 -2.10
CA LYS A 22 -13.84 -2.64 -2.03
C LYS A 22 -15.02 -2.54 -1.07
N LEU A 23 -14.83 -1.97 0.13
CA LEU A 23 -15.90 -1.81 1.11
C LEU A 23 -16.97 -0.84 0.61
N LEU A 24 -16.56 0.26 -0.02
CA LEU A 24 -17.50 1.21 -0.61
C LEU A 24 -18.25 0.59 -1.80
N ALA A 25 -17.58 -0.18 -2.66
CA ALA A 25 -18.22 -0.90 -3.76
C ALA A 25 -19.20 -1.98 -3.26
N ALA A 26 -18.93 -2.60 -2.11
CA ALA A 26 -19.83 -3.54 -1.46
C ALA A 26 -21.05 -2.87 -0.76
N GLY A 27 -21.17 -1.54 -0.82
CA GLY A 27 -22.31 -0.80 -0.27
C GLY A 27 -22.16 -0.38 1.19
N TYR A 28 -20.97 -0.53 1.80
CA TYR A 28 -20.75 -0.01 3.15
C TYR A 28 -20.78 1.52 3.14
N THR A 29 -21.35 2.10 4.20
CA THR A 29 -21.24 3.53 4.44
C THR A 29 -19.79 3.90 4.77
N ILE A 30 -19.43 5.18 4.61
CA ILE A 30 -18.08 5.67 4.93
C ILE A 30 -17.71 5.41 6.40
N ILE A 31 -18.70 5.47 7.30
CA ILE A 31 -18.55 5.16 8.73
C ILE A 31 -18.26 3.66 8.90
N GLY A 32 -19.07 2.79 8.30
CA GLY A 32 -18.88 1.34 8.38
C GLY A 32 -17.54 0.89 7.81
N ALA A 33 -17.10 1.48 6.70
CA ALA A 33 -15.77 1.20 6.15
C ALA A 33 -14.64 1.61 7.12
N HIS A 34 -14.78 2.74 7.83
CA HIS A 34 -13.82 3.19 8.83
C HIS A 34 -13.77 2.25 10.05
N GLU A 35 -14.92 1.84 10.57
CA GLU A 35 -15.03 0.93 11.71
C GLU A 35 -14.40 -0.43 11.40
N VAL A 36 -14.75 -1.03 10.25
CA VAL A 36 -14.18 -2.32 9.82
C VAL A 36 -12.66 -2.26 9.70
N LEU A 37 -12.11 -1.18 9.13
CA LEU A 37 -10.65 -1.03 8.98
C LEU A 37 -9.96 -0.78 10.32
N ARG A 38 -10.64 -0.10 11.25
CA ARG A 38 -10.12 0.15 12.60
C ARG A 38 -10.13 -1.12 13.43
N GLU A 39 -11.19 -1.90 13.40
CA GLU A 39 -11.31 -3.19 14.09
C GLU A 39 -10.26 -4.19 13.60
N LYS A 40 -9.98 -4.19 12.29
CA LYS A 40 -8.91 -4.99 11.69
C LYS A 40 -7.49 -4.47 11.99
N GLY A 41 -7.36 -3.34 12.67
CA GLY A 41 -6.06 -2.72 12.99
C GLY A 41 -5.31 -2.18 11.75
N LYS A 42 -5.99 -2.00 10.63
CA LYS A 42 -5.40 -1.51 9.36
C LYS A 42 -5.14 -0.01 9.39
N ILE A 43 -5.96 0.72 10.12
CA ILE A 43 -5.84 2.16 10.30
C ILE A 43 -5.86 2.52 11.78
N THR A 44 -5.05 3.51 12.15
CA THR A 44 -5.04 4.07 13.52
C THR A 44 -5.62 5.49 13.56
N MET A 45 -5.91 6.07 12.39
CA MET A 45 -6.42 7.43 12.26
C MET A 45 -7.91 7.54 12.65
N GLY A 46 -8.27 8.69 13.22
CA GLY A 46 -9.66 9.01 13.54
C GLY A 46 -10.52 9.28 12.30
N TYR A 47 -11.84 9.12 12.46
CA TYR A 47 -12.84 9.25 11.39
C TYR A 47 -12.78 10.60 10.65
N GLY A 48 -12.58 11.70 11.37
CA GLY A 48 -12.45 13.04 10.74
C GLY A 48 -11.25 13.12 9.79
N ARG A 49 -10.13 12.48 10.12
CA ARG A 49 -8.95 12.44 9.25
C ARG A 49 -9.17 11.52 8.05
N PHE A 50 -9.83 10.39 8.28
CA PHE A 50 -10.20 9.42 7.24
C PHE A 50 -11.09 10.06 6.17
N THR A 51 -12.19 10.70 6.57
CA THR A 51 -13.10 11.41 5.65
C THR A 51 -12.43 12.57 4.93
N GLN A 52 -11.52 13.30 5.60
CA GLN A 52 -10.75 14.35 4.96
C GLN A 52 -9.86 13.81 3.83
N LEU A 53 -9.20 12.67 4.04
CA LEU A 53 -8.37 12.02 3.02
C LEU A 53 -9.22 11.45 1.88
N LEU A 54 -10.39 10.91 2.19
CA LEU A 54 -11.36 10.41 1.21
C LEU A 54 -11.87 11.54 0.30
N ARG A 55 -12.25 12.68 0.88
CA ARG A 55 -12.80 13.84 0.15
C ARG A 55 -11.76 14.64 -0.62
N LYS A 56 -10.60 14.93 0.01
CA LYS A 56 -9.58 15.80 -0.60
C LYS A 56 -8.60 15.04 -1.49
N GLY A 57 -8.61 13.71 -1.42
CA GLY A 57 -7.62 12.86 -2.07
C GLY A 57 -6.21 13.02 -1.48
N VAL A 58 -5.32 12.16 -1.93
CA VAL A 58 -3.91 12.12 -1.51
C VAL A 58 -3.08 12.99 -2.46
N LYS A 59 -3.10 14.32 -2.26
CA LYS A 59 -2.32 15.26 -3.10
C LYS A 59 -0.84 15.20 -2.79
N ARG A 60 0.00 14.63 -3.66
CA ARG A 60 1.46 14.72 -3.47
C ARG A 60 1.85 16.19 -3.48
N SER A 61 2.40 16.70 -2.37
CA SER A 61 3.20 17.91 -2.46
C SER A 61 4.41 17.51 -3.29
N PHE A 62 4.56 18.10 -4.47
CA PHE A 62 5.78 17.93 -5.25
C PHE A 62 6.98 18.19 -4.34
N PRO A 63 8.02 17.35 -4.41
CA PRO A 63 9.25 17.66 -3.71
C PRO A 63 9.72 19.01 -4.23
N THR A 64 9.74 20.03 -3.37
CA THR A 64 10.55 21.22 -3.63
C THR A 64 11.97 20.73 -3.89
N PRO A 65 12.58 21.05 -5.03
CA PRO A 65 13.97 20.69 -5.28
C PRO A 65 14.79 21.24 -4.11
N GLN A 66 15.52 20.34 -3.43
CA GLN A 66 16.46 20.76 -2.42
C GLN A 66 17.47 21.67 -3.13
N LYS A 67 17.54 22.93 -2.71
CA LYS A 67 18.58 23.85 -3.15
C LYS A 67 19.89 23.29 -2.62
N GLU A 68 20.58 22.52 -3.46
CA GLU A 68 21.95 22.07 -3.22
C GLU A 68 22.79 23.30 -2.90
N LYS A 69 23.15 23.46 -1.62
CA LYS A 69 24.25 24.33 -1.26
C LYS A 69 25.51 23.58 -1.70
N ALA A 70 25.96 23.88 -2.90
CA ALA A 70 27.34 23.65 -3.32
C ALA A 70 28.27 24.29 -2.29
N ARG A 71 29.05 23.44 -1.61
CA ARG A 71 30.36 23.78 -1.06
C ARG A 71 31.25 22.55 -1.26
N ASP A 72 31.92 22.61 -2.40
CA ASP A 72 33.33 22.32 -2.66
C ASP A 72 33.97 21.04 -2.09
N MET A 73 34.56 20.30 -3.04
CA MET A 73 35.48 19.16 -2.92
C MET A 73 36.62 19.36 -1.92
N GLU A 74 37.10 18.28 -1.28
CA GLU A 74 38.53 17.89 -1.22
C GLU A 74 38.70 16.53 -0.47
N SER A 75 39.05 15.47 -1.23
CA SER A 75 40.00 14.36 -0.97
C SER A 75 39.86 13.40 0.26
N GLN A 76 39.37 12.15 0.10
CA GLN A 76 40.09 10.83 -0.07
C GLN A 76 40.25 9.99 1.25
N PRO A 77 40.64 8.68 1.25
CA PRO A 77 40.05 7.49 0.61
C PRO A 77 39.85 6.26 1.57
N ALA A 78 39.16 5.22 1.07
CA ALA A 78 39.22 3.77 1.44
C ALA A 78 38.96 3.30 2.90
N GLN A 79 37.93 2.45 3.10
CA GLN A 79 38.10 1.00 3.35
C GLN A 79 36.78 0.24 3.60
N THR A 80 36.86 -1.05 3.25
CA THR A 80 35.90 -2.14 3.10
C THR A 80 35.15 -2.62 4.35
N LYS A 81 33.94 -3.15 4.12
CA LYS A 81 33.41 -4.50 4.49
C LYS A 81 31.88 -4.45 4.23
N GLY A 82 31.31 -5.12 3.24
CA GLY A 82 31.28 -6.57 3.09
C GLY A 82 29.92 -7.08 3.56
N SER A 83 28.94 -7.18 2.65
CA SER A 83 27.98 -8.29 2.69
C SER A 83 27.32 -8.46 1.32
N SER A 84 27.69 -9.58 0.73
CA SER A 84 27.26 -10.18 -0.52
C SER A 84 25.81 -10.67 -0.47
N ILE A 85 25.04 -10.39 -1.52
CA ILE A 85 24.22 -11.41 -2.20
C ILE A 85 24.21 -11.09 -3.71
N PRO A 86 24.69 -11.99 -4.58
CA PRO A 86 24.59 -11.87 -6.03
C PRO A 86 23.44 -12.71 -6.62
N THR A 87 22.98 -12.32 -7.81
CA THR A 87 22.35 -13.14 -8.88
C THR A 87 21.00 -13.81 -8.61
N GLU A 88 19.95 -13.44 -9.34
CA GLU A 88 19.69 -14.08 -10.64
C GLU A 88 18.70 -13.28 -11.51
N GLU A 89 19.10 -13.20 -12.78
CA GLU A 89 18.42 -12.65 -13.93
C GLU A 89 17.71 -13.80 -14.66
N ARG A 90 16.53 -13.52 -15.23
CA ARG A 90 15.82 -14.27 -16.30
C ARG A 90 15.38 -15.70 -16.01
N VAL A 91 14.07 -15.96 -16.18
CA VAL A 91 13.58 -16.83 -17.28
C VAL A 91 12.20 -16.32 -17.76
N LEU A 92 12.13 -16.01 -19.04
CA LEU A 92 10.91 -15.95 -19.86
C LEU A 92 10.40 -17.38 -20.10
N GLY A 93 9.11 -17.65 -19.91
CA GLY A 93 8.46 -18.77 -20.57
C GLY A 93 7.12 -19.13 -19.95
N VAL A 94 6.01 -18.78 -20.61
CA VAL A 94 5.19 -19.63 -21.49
C VAL A 94 3.94 -20.11 -20.75
N VAL A 95 2.81 -19.57 -21.23
CA VAL A 95 1.44 -20.10 -21.31
C VAL A 95 1.26 -21.53 -20.77
N GLU A 96 0.30 -21.74 -19.88
CA GLU A 96 -0.59 -22.89 -20.01
C GLU A 96 -1.99 -22.61 -19.44
N ALA A 97 -2.97 -23.18 -20.12
CA ALA A 97 -4.37 -22.83 -20.10
C ALA A 97 -5.19 -23.60 -19.04
N ASN A 98 -6.42 -23.12 -18.85
CA ASN A 98 -7.63 -23.89 -18.57
C ASN A 98 -7.64 -24.92 -17.42
N SER A 99 -8.51 -24.65 -16.44
CA SER A 99 -9.45 -25.69 -15.98
C SER A 99 -10.68 -25.06 -15.32
N PHE A 100 -11.66 -24.75 -16.17
CA PHE A 100 -13.07 -24.68 -15.78
C PHE A 100 -13.54 -26.10 -15.46
N LYS A 101 -13.73 -26.44 -14.18
CA LYS A 101 -14.41 -27.67 -13.77
C LYS A 101 -15.79 -27.34 -13.19
N LYS A 102 -16.81 -27.53 -14.04
CA LYS A 102 -18.19 -27.81 -13.63
C LYS A 102 -18.17 -28.95 -12.59
N LYS A 103 -18.93 -28.78 -11.50
CA LYS A 103 -19.47 -29.90 -10.73
C LYS A 103 -20.99 -29.84 -10.87
N ASN A 104 -21.51 -30.55 -11.88
CA ASN A 104 -22.79 -31.24 -11.74
C ASN A 104 -22.44 -32.63 -11.20
N SER A 105 -23.10 -33.03 -10.14
CA SER A 105 -23.19 -34.43 -9.75
C SER A 105 -24.61 -34.60 -9.26
N ASP A 106 -25.44 -35.06 -10.20
CA ASP A 106 -26.72 -35.70 -9.94
C ASP A 106 -26.52 -36.82 -8.92
N GLU A 107 -27.23 -36.76 -7.80
CA GLU A 107 -27.55 -37.96 -7.01
C GLU A 107 -28.96 -38.37 -7.39
N GLU A 108 -29.04 -39.37 -8.28
CA GLU A 108 -30.24 -40.14 -8.52
C GLU A 108 -30.37 -41.26 -7.48
N LEU A 109 -31.63 -41.49 -7.08
CA LEU A 109 -32.25 -42.76 -6.67
C LEU A 109 -31.78 -43.43 -5.37
N ILE A 110 -32.65 -43.39 -4.35
CA ILE A 110 -33.61 -44.47 -4.04
C ILE A 110 -34.95 -43.87 -3.66
#